data_AF-A0A2N8N8M8-F1
#
_entry.id   AF-A0A2N8N8M8-F1
#
_cell.length_a   1.000
_cell.length_b   1.000
_cell.length_c   1.000
_cell.angle_alpha   90.00
_cell.angle_beta   90.00
_cell.angle_gamma   90.00
#
_symmetry.space_group_name_H-M   'P 1'
#
loop_
_entity.id
_entity.type
_entity.pdbx_description
1 polymer ?
#
loop_
_entity_poly.entity_id
_entity_poly.type
_entity_poly.pdbx_seq_one_letter_code
_entity_poly.pdbx_strand_id
1 'polypeptide(L)' 'MNMKTALHIDLTFDQVLDMVKQLPLQQKIRLSKELEKETIDSMLTRLLESFRTDELDQNTIDEEVERVRQKLYERQNG' A
#
# COMPACT_ATOMS: atom_id res chain seq x y z
N MET A 1 25.43 -1.82 31.09
CA MET A 1 25.59 -1.97 29.63
C MET A 1 24.50 -2.93 29.16
N ASN A 2 23.51 -2.45 28.39
CA ASN A 2 22.45 -3.32 27.86
C ASN A 2 22.93 -3.92 26.54
N MET A 3 23.52 -5.12 26.58
CA MET A 3 23.78 -5.92 25.39
C MET A 3 22.44 -6.36 24.80
N LYS A 4 22.04 -5.75 23.67
CA LYS A 4 21.00 -6.31 22.81
C LYS A 4 21.65 -7.40 21.96
N THR A 5 21.66 -8.63 22.48
CA THR A 5 22.01 -9.80 21.69
C THR A 5 20.91 -9.99 20.65
N ALA A 6 21.21 -9.72 19.38
CA ALA A 6 20.34 -10.11 18.28
C ALA A 6 20.40 -11.63 18.18
N LEU A 7 19.52 -12.30 18.94
CA LEU A 7 19.30 -13.74 18.81
C LEU A 7 18.71 -13.96 17.41
N HIS A 8 19.50 -14.57 16.52
CA HIS A 8 18.97 -15.20 15.31
C HIS A 8 18.15 -16.40 15.76
N ILE A 9 16.88 -16.16 16.08
CA ILE A 9 15.92 -17.22 16.33
C ILE A 9 15.30 -17.52 14.98
N ASP A 10 15.71 -18.65 14.38
CA ASP A 10 15.01 -19.21 13.22
C ASP A 10 13.64 -19.71 13.71
N LEU A 11 12.69 -18.79 13.76
CA LEU A 11 11.30 -19.07 14.11
C LEU A 11 10.55 -19.53 12.88
N THR A 12 9.99 -20.74 12.98
CA THR A 12 9.01 -21.23 12.02
C THR A 12 7.70 -20.45 12.16
N PHE A 13 6.90 -20.42 11.09
CA PHE A 13 5.59 -19.77 11.12
C PHE A 13 4.71 -20.29 12.26
N ASP A 14 4.72 -21.60 12.51
CA ASP A 14 3.92 -22.22 13.58
C ASP A 14 4.33 -21.75 14.97
N GLN A 15 5.63 -21.54 15.20
CA GLN A 15 6.13 -21.00 16.47
C GLN A 15 5.68 -19.54 16.66
N VAL A 16 5.72 -18.72 15.60
CA VAL A 16 5.20 -17.36 15.65
C VAL A 16 3.69 -17.37 15.92
N LEU A 17 2.95 -18.25 15.26
CA LEU A 17 1.51 -18.38 15.43
C LEU A 17 1.15 -18.76 16.88
N ASP A 18 1.87 -19.71 17.47
CA ASP A 18 1.63 -20.13 18.85
C ASP A 18 1.99 -19.03 19.86
N MET A 19 3.03 -18.24 19.60
CA MET A 19 3.32 -17.06 20.40
C MET A 19 2.17 -16.04 20.33
N VAL A 20 1.65 -15.77 19.12
CA VAL A 20 0.51 -14.85 18.93
C VAL A 20 -0.74 -15.36 19.64
N LYS A 21 -1.02 -16.67 19.63
CA LYS A 21 -2.15 -17.26 20.36
C LYS A 21 -2.07 -17.07 21.87
N GLN A 22 -0.88 -17.02 22.44
CA GLN A 22 -0.66 -16.81 23.87
C GLN A 22 -0.80 -15.34 24.31
N LEU A 23 -0.83 -14.38 23.37
CA LEU A 23 -0.94 -12.97 23.71
C LEU A 23 -2.31 -12.61 24.32
N PRO A 24 -2.35 -11.68 25.30
CA PRO A 24 -3.58 -11.07 25.78
C PRO A 24 -4.37 -10.41 24.63
N LEU A 25 -5.70 -10.36 24.76
CA LEU A 25 -6.60 -9.84 23.72
C LEU A 25 -6.19 -8.44 23.21
N GLN A 26 -5.82 -7.54 24.13
CA GLN A 26 -5.38 -6.18 23.79
C GLN A 26 -4.13 -6.16 22.90
N GLN A 27 -3.19 -7.07 23.13
CA GLN A 27 -1.97 -7.17 22.34
C GLN A 27 -2.24 -7.83 20.98
N LYS A 28 -3.16 -8.80 20.90
CA LYS A 28 -3.63 -9.36 19.62
C LYS A 28 -4.29 -8.31 18.73
N ILE A 29 -5.15 -7.45 19.31
CA ILE A 29 -5.80 -6.36 18.57
C ILE A 29 -4.76 -5.39 18.03
N ARG A 30 -3.77 -5.02 18.85
CA ARG A 30 -2.68 -4.14 18.42
C ARG A 30 -1.86 -4.77 17.28
N LEU A 31 -1.48 -6.04 17.43
CA LEU A 31 -0.70 -6.76 16.42
C LEU A 31 -1.47 -6.87 15.10
N SER A 32 -2.78 -7.17 15.16
CA SER A 32 -3.63 -7.24 13.97
C SER A 32 -3.64 -5.92 13.20
N LYS A 33 -3.72 -4.78 13.89
CA LYS A 33 -3.72 -3.45 13.25
C LYS A 33 -2.39 -3.10 12.57
N GLU A 34 -1.28 -3.45 13.19
CA GLU A 34 0.05 -3.23 12.60
C GLU A 34 0.25 -4.11 11.37
N LEU A 35 -0.14 -5.40 11.44
CA LEU A 35 -0.07 -6.33 10.30
C LEU A 35 -1.00 -5.90 9.16
N GLU A 36 -2.20 -5.43 9.50
CA GLU A 36 -3.17 -4.92 8.53
C GLU A 36 -2.62 -3.67 7.82
N LYS A 37 -1.99 -2.74 8.55
CA LYS A 37 -1.36 -1.55 7.96
C LYS A 37 -0.25 -1.92 6.97
N GLU A 38 0.65 -2.83 7.35
CA GLU A 38 1.72 -3.32 6.47
C GLU A 38 1.17 -4.03 5.23
N THR A 39 0.11 -4.83 5.40
CA THR A 39 -0.54 -5.53 4.29
C THR A 39 -1.27 -4.55 3.36
N ILE A 40 -1.98 -3.56 3.90
CA ILE A 40 -2.65 -2.50 3.12
C ILE A 40 -1.63 -1.71 2.32
N ASP A 41 -0.49 -1.35 2.92
CA ASP A 41 0.58 -0.66 2.21
C ASP A 41 1.09 -1.51 1.03
N SER A 42 1.30 -2.82 1.24
CA SER A 42 1.71 -3.74 0.15
C SER A 42 0.65 -3.87 -0.96
N MET A 43 -0.64 -3.90 -0.60
CA MET A 43 -1.75 -3.98 -1.55
C MET A 43 -1.91 -2.68 -2.32
N LEU A 44 -1.76 -1.53 -1.65
CA LEU A 44 -1.77 -0.20 -2.26
C LEU A 44 -0.59 -0.04 -3.21
N THR A 45 0.62 -0.43 -2.81
CA THR A 45 1.79 -0.45 -3.69
C THR A 45 1.53 -1.32 -4.92
N ARG A 46 1.02 -2.53 -4.73
CA ARG A 46 0.70 -3.44 -5.85
C ARG A 46 -0.38 -2.86 -6.78
N LEU A 47 -1.37 -2.16 -6.22
CA LEU A 47 -2.41 -1.48 -6.98
C LEU A 47 -1.82 -0.30 -7.77
N LEU A 48 -0.99 0.54 -7.14
CA LEU A 48 -0.31 1.66 -7.79
C LEU A 48 0.64 1.19 -8.89
N GLU A 49 1.36 0.09 -8.68
CA GLU A 49 2.18 -0.56 -9.71
C GLU A 49 1.33 -1.03 -10.89
N SER A 50 0.12 -1.53 -10.65
CA SER A 50 -0.78 -1.93 -11.75
C SER A 50 -1.31 -0.77 -12.58
N PHE A 51 -1.37 0.44 -12.00
CA PHE A 51 -1.72 1.68 -12.71
C PHE A 51 -0.51 2.43 -13.27
N ARG A 52 0.70 2.03 -12.88
CA ARG A 52 1.93 2.65 -13.36
C ARG A 52 2.11 2.30 -14.84
N THR A 53 2.15 3.33 -15.68
CA THR A 53 2.52 3.21 -17.08
C THR A 53 3.75 4.07 -17.33
N ASP A 54 4.75 3.50 -17.99
CA ASP A 54 5.94 4.24 -18.44
C ASP A 54 5.71 4.91 -19.80
N GLU A 55 4.53 4.71 -20.40
CA GLU A 55 4.15 5.21 -21.73
C GLU A 55 3.31 6.50 -21.70
N LEU A 56 3.08 7.08 -20.52
CA LEU A 56 2.37 8.37 -20.40
C LEU A 56 3.33 9.52 -20.73
N ASP A 57 3.39 9.91 -22.00
CA ASP A 57 4.16 11.07 -22.45
C ASP A 57 3.38 12.39 -22.28
N GLN A 58 4.11 13.50 -22.17
CA GLN A 58 3.52 14.82 -21.95
C GLN A 58 2.56 15.26 -23.06
N ASN A 59 2.82 14.87 -24.32
CA ASN A 59 1.95 15.23 -25.44
C ASN A 59 0.61 14.51 -25.32
N THR A 60 0.60 13.24 -24.93
CA THR A 60 -0.65 12.48 -24.67
C THR A 60 -1.50 13.15 -23.59
N ILE A 61 -0.86 13.73 -22.55
CA ILE A 61 -1.57 14.49 -21.51
C ILE A 61 -2.14 15.80 -22.07
N ASP A 62 -1.34 16.54 -22.83
CA ASP A 62 -1.73 17.83 -23.38
C ASP A 62 -2.90 17.69 -24.39
N GLU A 63 -2.88 16.64 -25.21
CA GLU A 63 -3.96 16.29 -26.14
C GLU A 63 -5.28 16.01 -25.41
N GLU A 64 -5.24 15.28 -24.30
CA GLU A 64 -6.43 15.01 -23.48
C GLU A 64 -7.00 16.30 -22.87
N VAL A 65 -6.12 17.18 -22.37
CA VAL A 65 -6.51 18.46 -21.78
C VAL A 65 -7.19 19.35 -22.81
N GLU A 66 -6.64 19.47 -24.02
CA GLU A 66 -7.27 20.27 -25.08
C GLU A 66 -8.61 19.67 -25.52
N ARG A 67 -8.71 18.34 -25.62
CA ARG A 67 -9.95 17.64 -25.94
C ARG A 67 -11.05 17.92 -24.90
N VAL A 68 -10.71 17.89 -23.61
CA VAL A 68 -11.65 18.20 -22.53
C VAL A 68 -12.02 19.69 -22.56
N ARG A 69 -11.05 20.58 -22.80
CA ARG A 69 -11.29 22.03 -22.89
C ARG A 69 -12.25 22.38 -24.03
N GLN A 70 -12.07 21.77 -25.21
CA GLN A 70 -13.00 21.93 -26.34
C GLN A 70 -14.42 21.47 -25.98
N LYS A 71 -14.57 20.29 -25.37
CA LYS A 71 -15.89 19.79 -24.92
C LYS A 71 -16.57 20.72 -23.93
N LEU A 72 -15.81 21.37 -23.04
CA LEU A 72 -16.36 22.34 -22.09
C LEU A 72 -16.81 23.62 -22.79
N TYR A 73 -16.04 24.13 -23.76
CA TYR A 73 -16.44 25.28 -24.57
C TYR A 73 -17.68 24.99 -25.42
N GLU A 74 -17.76 23.82 -26.04
CA GLU A 74 -18.93 23.38 -26.81
C GLU A 74 -20.19 23.28 -25.94
N ARG A 75 -20.06 22.85 -24.68
CA ARG A 75 -21.18 22.83 -23.72
C ARG A 75 -21.58 24.20 -23.18
N GLN A 76 -20.68 25.19 -23.20
CA GLN A 76 -20.97 26.55 -22.75
C GLN A 76 -21.53 27.44 -23.87
N ASN A 77 -21.18 27.14 -25.13
CA ASN A 77 -21.58 27.91 -26.30
C ASN A 77 -22.68 27.23 -27.16
N GLY A 78 -23.26 26.12 -26.70
CA GLY A 78 -24.43 25.45 -27.29
C GLY A 78 -25.61 25.45 -26.33
#